data_AF-A0A2J5PFY5-F1
#
_entry.id   AF-A0A2J5PFY5-F1
#
_cell.length_a   1.000
_cell.length_b   1.000
_cell.length_c   1.000
_cell.angle_alpha   90.00
_cell.angle_beta   90.00
_cell.angle_gamma   90.00
#
_symmetry.space_group_name_H-M   'P 1'
#
loop_
_entity.id
_entity.type
_entity.pdbx_description
1 polymer ?
#
loop_
_entity_poly.entity_id
_entity_poly.type
_entity_poly.pdbx_seq_one_letter_code
_entity_poly.pdbx_strand_id
1 'polypeptide(L)'
;YGKDAVKHTPPVAKMLELEVPVGLGTDATRVASYNPWTALYWLVSGRTVGGMAMYDDSNRLPRDVALELWTAGSAWFSSEQGKKGRIEQGQLADLVVLSKDYFSVAEEEIKGIESVLTVVDGKVVYAAGHFSPLAPPPIPVLPEWSPVVKVPGHYRSAPPTAANIGAIVQMHQCCGSCGVHGHQHDIARKSAIPVADEQAFWGVLGCSCFAF
;
A
#
# COMPACT_ATOMS: atom_id res chain seq x y z
N TYR A 1 6.68 19.96 -26.89
CA TYR A 1 7.23 19.77 -25.54
C TYR A 1 8.53 18.98 -25.62
N GLY A 2 9.48 19.18 -24.70
CA GLY A 2 10.83 18.58 -24.74
C GLY A 2 11.56 18.67 -23.38
N LYS A 3 12.82 18.21 -23.32
CA LYS A 3 13.60 18.10 -22.07
C LYS A 3 13.68 19.41 -21.27
N ASP A 4 13.79 20.55 -21.94
CA ASP A 4 13.85 21.84 -21.24
C ASP A 4 12.52 22.23 -20.61
N ALA A 5 11.39 21.92 -21.26
CA ALA A 5 10.06 22.15 -20.67
C ALA A 5 9.84 21.31 -19.41
N VAL A 6 10.38 20.09 -19.38
CA VAL A 6 10.30 19.20 -18.22
C VAL A 6 11.06 19.76 -17.02
N LYS A 7 12.13 20.54 -17.20
CA LYS A 7 12.83 21.19 -16.07
C LYS A 7 11.97 22.23 -15.33
N HIS A 8 10.87 22.67 -15.92
CA HIS A 8 9.94 23.63 -15.32
C HIS A 8 8.75 22.98 -14.59
N THR A 9 8.72 21.65 -14.49
CA THR A 9 7.78 20.96 -13.60
C THR A 9 8.04 21.33 -12.14
N PRO A 10 7.08 21.13 -11.22
CA PRO A 10 7.24 21.48 -9.81
C PRO A 10 8.58 20.97 -9.21
N PRO A 11 9.48 21.88 -8.78
CA PRO A 11 10.81 21.50 -8.30
C PRO A 11 10.74 21.13 -6.81
N VAL A 12 10.07 20.02 -6.48
CA VAL A 12 9.75 19.64 -5.10
C VAL A 12 11.00 19.53 -4.24
N ALA A 13 12.07 18.88 -4.73
CA ALA A 13 13.32 18.77 -3.99
C ALA A 13 13.90 20.15 -3.63
N LYS A 14 13.85 21.10 -4.57
CA LYS A 14 14.33 22.46 -4.34
C LYS A 14 13.50 23.23 -3.32
N MET A 15 12.18 23.01 -3.29
CA MET A 15 11.31 23.62 -2.28
C MET A 15 11.70 23.15 -0.86
N LEU A 16 11.99 21.85 -0.70
CA LEU A 16 12.44 21.29 0.57
C LEU A 16 13.81 21.83 0.99
N GLU A 17 14.77 21.95 0.06
CA GLU A 17 16.09 22.56 0.33
C GLU A 17 15.98 24.01 0.83
N LEU A 18 14.93 24.72 0.41
CA LEU A 18 14.65 26.10 0.82
C LEU A 18 13.76 26.17 2.06
N GLU A 19 13.53 25.05 2.74
CA GLU A 19 12.69 24.95 3.95
C GLU A 19 11.25 25.45 3.76
N VAL A 20 10.76 25.43 2.51
CA VAL A 20 9.38 25.77 2.20
C VAL A 20 8.49 24.61 2.67
N PRO A 21 7.39 24.88 3.42
CA PRO A 21 6.42 23.85 3.73
C PRO A 21 5.80 23.28 2.45
N VAL A 22 5.88 21.95 2.29
CA VAL A 22 5.36 21.24 1.12
C VAL A 22 4.36 20.18 1.56
N GLY A 23 3.30 20.07 0.77
CA GLY A 23 2.23 19.10 0.85
C GLY A 23 1.79 18.81 -0.57
N LEU A 24 1.35 17.58 -0.80
CA LEU A 24 1.16 17.05 -2.15
C LEU A 24 -0.29 16.62 -2.38
N GLY A 25 -0.68 16.52 -3.65
CA GLY A 25 -2.00 16.12 -4.07
C GLY A 25 -2.04 15.68 -5.53
N THR A 26 -3.16 15.08 -5.94
CA THR A 26 -3.31 14.50 -7.28
C THR A 26 -3.80 15.50 -8.34
N ASP A 27 -4.58 16.51 -7.95
CA ASP A 27 -5.39 17.31 -8.89
C ASP A 27 -6.37 16.46 -9.73
N ALA A 28 -6.95 15.44 -9.09
CA ALA A 28 -7.74 14.39 -9.74
C ALA A 28 -9.09 14.84 -10.33
N THR A 29 -9.55 16.05 -10.02
CA THR A 29 -10.82 16.55 -10.56
C THR A 29 -10.72 16.97 -12.02
N ARG A 30 -9.50 17.22 -12.53
CA ARG A 30 -9.30 17.75 -13.90
C ARG A 30 -8.10 17.17 -14.64
N VAL A 31 -7.00 16.86 -13.95
CA VAL A 31 -5.70 16.67 -14.62
C VAL A 31 -5.13 15.27 -14.43
N ALA A 32 -5.33 14.64 -13.27
CA ALA A 32 -4.74 13.33 -12.97
C ALA A 32 -5.73 12.29 -12.43
N SER A 33 -5.21 11.13 -12.07
CA SER A 33 -5.97 10.05 -11.42
C SER A 33 -6.22 10.36 -9.94
N TYR A 34 -7.34 9.88 -9.41
CA TYR A 34 -7.61 9.86 -7.96
C TYR A 34 -6.66 8.95 -7.19
N ASN A 35 -5.94 8.05 -7.86
CA ASN A 35 -5.00 7.14 -7.22
C ASN A 35 -3.74 7.90 -6.73
N PRO A 36 -3.50 8.05 -5.41
CA PRO A 36 -2.36 8.78 -4.88
C PRO A 36 -1.02 8.10 -5.21
N TRP A 37 -1.03 6.77 -5.41
CA TRP A 37 0.18 6.00 -5.66
C TRP A 37 0.82 6.33 -7.01
N THR A 38 0.04 6.80 -7.99
CA THR A 38 0.58 7.29 -9.26
C THR A 38 1.44 8.55 -9.07
N ALA A 39 1.04 9.43 -8.15
CA ALA A 39 1.81 10.63 -7.85
C ALA A 39 3.04 10.31 -6.98
N LEU A 40 2.92 9.41 -6.01
CA LEU A 40 4.07 8.90 -5.25
C LEU A 40 5.09 8.19 -6.16
N TYR A 41 4.62 7.43 -7.14
CA TYR A 41 5.48 6.84 -8.17
C TYR A 41 6.25 7.91 -8.94
N TRP A 42 5.59 8.98 -9.39
CA TRP A 42 6.24 10.07 -10.10
C TRP A 42 7.33 10.75 -9.25
N LEU A 43 7.05 11.01 -7.97
CA LEU A 43 8.02 11.65 -7.06
C LEU A 43 9.25 10.78 -6.79
N VAL A 44 9.06 9.48 -6.64
CA VAL A 44 10.14 8.53 -6.33
C VAL A 44 10.96 8.18 -7.58
N SER A 45 10.28 7.89 -8.69
CA SER A 45 10.94 7.42 -9.91
C SER A 45 11.38 8.54 -10.85
N GLY A 46 10.78 9.73 -10.75
CA GLY A 46 10.97 10.80 -11.73
C GLY A 46 10.45 10.45 -13.12
N ARG A 47 9.50 9.50 -13.24
CA ARG A 47 8.97 9.00 -14.51
C ARG A 47 7.51 9.36 -14.72
N THR A 48 7.12 9.47 -15.98
CA THR A 48 5.70 9.52 -16.35
C THR A 48 5.01 8.20 -16.02
N VAL A 49 3.68 8.18 -15.95
CA VAL A 49 2.90 6.94 -15.75
C VAL A 49 3.24 5.85 -16.78
N GLY A 50 3.68 6.23 -17.98
CA GLY A 50 4.14 5.31 -19.04
C GLY A 50 5.60 4.86 -18.91
N GLY A 51 6.31 5.22 -17.84
CA GLY A 51 7.69 4.82 -17.57
C GLY A 51 8.77 5.69 -18.22
N MET A 52 8.39 6.76 -18.95
CA MET A 52 9.35 7.67 -19.56
C MET A 52 10.04 8.50 -18.48
N ALA A 53 11.37 8.48 -18.43
CA ALA A 53 12.16 9.31 -17.51
C ALA A 53 11.99 10.80 -17.85
N MET A 54 11.63 11.59 -16.84
CA MET A 54 11.43 13.03 -16.95
C MET A 54 12.67 13.81 -16.52
N TYR A 55 13.22 13.46 -15.35
CA TYR A 55 14.33 14.17 -14.72
C TYR A 55 15.61 13.33 -14.72
N ASP A 56 16.72 13.98 -14.39
CA ASP A 56 17.83 13.30 -13.74
C ASP A 56 17.47 12.97 -12.27
N ASP A 57 18.35 12.30 -11.56
CA ASP A 57 18.07 11.87 -10.19
C ASP A 57 17.90 13.03 -9.18
N SER A 58 18.15 14.28 -9.59
CA SER A 58 18.20 15.43 -8.68
C SER A 58 16.84 15.88 -8.11
N ASN A 59 15.74 15.59 -8.82
CA ASN A 59 14.39 15.96 -8.38
C ASN A 59 13.55 14.75 -7.93
N ARG A 60 14.18 13.58 -7.76
CA ARG A 60 13.56 12.39 -7.16
C ARG A 60 13.60 12.49 -5.65
N LEU A 61 12.57 11.96 -4.99
CA LEU A 61 12.49 11.95 -3.54
C LEU A 61 12.65 10.53 -2.99
N PRO A 62 13.30 10.38 -1.82
CA PRO A 62 13.18 9.18 -1.00
C PRO A 62 11.71 8.85 -0.69
N ARG A 63 11.39 7.55 -0.57
CA ARG A 63 10.01 7.07 -0.38
C ARG A 63 9.37 7.58 0.91
N ASP A 64 10.12 7.57 1.99
CA ASP A 64 9.74 8.11 3.29
C ASP A 64 9.41 9.61 3.21
N VAL A 65 10.28 10.40 2.56
CA VAL A 65 10.03 11.83 2.32
C VAL A 65 8.78 12.03 1.47
N ALA A 66 8.64 11.31 0.36
CA ALA A 66 7.46 11.42 -0.50
C ALA A 66 6.15 11.09 0.24
N LEU A 67 6.16 10.03 1.07
CA LEU A 67 5.01 9.64 1.88
C LEU A 67 4.71 10.67 2.97
N GLU A 68 5.73 11.22 3.62
CA GLU A 68 5.58 12.26 4.64
C GLU A 68 4.92 13.51 4.04
N LEU A 69 5.37 13.97 2.87
CA LEU A 69 4.76 15.11 2.19
C LEU A 69 3.31 14.85 1.79
N TRP A 70 2.96 13.61 1.47
CA TRP A 70 1.58 13.22 1.13
C TRP A 70 0.65 13.10 2.34
N THR A 71 1.23 12.95 3.53
CA THR A 71 0.49 12.70 4.78
C THR A 71 0.62 13.90 5.72
N ALA A 72 1.66 13.95 6.54
CA ALA A 72 1.92 15.04 7.48
C ALA A 72 2.14 16.40 6.77
N GLY A 73 2.81 16.43 5.62
CA GLY A 73 3.01 17.64 4.83
C GLY A 73 1.69 18.24 4.34
N SER A 74 0.78 17.42 3.82
CA SER A 74 -0.55 17.87 3.41
C SER A 74 -1.44 18.30 4.58
N ALA A 75 -1.28 17.70 5.77
CA ALA A 75 -1.97 18.16 6.98
C ALA A 75 -1.57 19.60 7.38
N TRP A 76 -0.40 20.08 6.92
CA TRP A 76 0.01 21.45 7.16
C TRP A 76 -0.89 22.46 6.46
N PHE A 77 -1.24 22.20 5.21
CA PHE A 77 -2.10 23.09 4.41
C PHE A 77 -3.53 23.20 4.94
N SER A 78 -4.01 22.19 5.66
CA SER A 78 -5.34 22.21 6.27
C SER A 78 -5.35 22.68 7.73
N SER A 79 -4.19 23.10 8.29
CA SER A 79 -4.05 23.45 9.72
C SER A 79 -4.46 22.31 10.67
N GLU A 80 -4.16 21.07 10.28
CA GLU A 80 -4.47 19.84 11.01
C GLU A 80 -3.21 19.09 11.46
N GLN A 81 -2.08 19.78 11.51
CA GLN A 81 -0.85 19.26 12.10
C GLN A 81 -1.13 18.81 13.54
N GLY A 82 -0.62 17.64 13.92
CA GLY A 82 -0.87 17.05 15.25
C GLY A 82 -2.29 16.47 15.44
N LYS A 83 -3.19 16.60 14.46
CA LYS A 83 -4.50 15.93 14.45
C LYS A 83 -4.52 14.73 13.50
N LYS A 84 -3.82 14.80 12.37
CA LYS A 84 -3.75 13.72 11.38
C LYS A 84 -2.44 13.76 10.58
N GLY A 85 -2.22 12.72 9.78
CA GLY A 85 -1.07 12.60 8.89
C GLY A 85 0.06 11.74 9.43
N ARG A 86 -0.03 11.24 10.67
CA ARG A 86 0.87 10.22 11.21
C ARG A 86 0.09 9.16 11.98
N ILE A 87 0.66 7.95 12.06
CA ILE A 87 0.19 6.92 12.99
C ILE A 87 0.84 7.20 14.34
N GLU A 88 0.17 7.99 15.16
CA GLU A 88 0.68 8.49 16.44
C GLU A 88 -0.46 8.65 17.45
N GLN A 89 -0.17 8.45 18.74
CA GLN A 89 -1.14 8.64 19.80
C GLN A 89 -1.69 10.07 19.81
N GLY A 90 -3.00 10.22 19.92
CA GLY A 90 -3.68 11.52 19.96
C GLY A 90 -4.10 12.06 18.58
N GLN A 91 -3.67 11.41 17.49
CA GLN A 91 -4.17 11.71 16.14
C GLN A 91 -5.42 10.87 15.80
N LEU A 92 -6.16 11.28 14.77
CA LEU A 92 -7.30 10.55 14.25
C LEU A 92 -6.89 9.12 13.86
N ALA A 93 -7.80 8.16 14.10
CA ALA A 93 -7.63 6.77 13.71
C ALA A 93 -7.93 6.57 12.22
N ASP A 94 -7.24 7.33 11.38
CA ASP A 94 -7.29 7.28 9.92
C ASP A 94 -6.10 6.45 9.41
N LEU A 95 -6.37 5.27 8.86
CA LEU A 95 -5.31 4.40 8.33
C LEU A 95 -5.76 3.60 7.12
N VAL A 96 -4.78 3.12 6.37
CA VAL A 96 -4.98 2.23 5.23
C VAL A 96 -4.09 1.00 5.37
N VAL A 97 -4.62 -0.15 4.96
CA VAL A 97 -3.82 -1.35 4.71
C VAL A 97 -3.65 -1.48 3.20
N LEU A 98 -2.43 -1.71 2.76
CA LEU A 98 -2.07 -1.69 1.34
C LEU A 98 -1.98 -3.09 0.76
N SER A 99 -2.24 -3.22 -0.54
CA SER A 99 -2.10 -4.47 -1.28
C SER A 99 -0.65 -4.95 -1.41
N LYS A 100 0.32 -4.03 -1.31
CA LYS A 100 1.77 -4.30 -1.36
C LYS A 100 2.51 -3.36 -0.40
N ASP A 101 3.70 -3.76 0.00
CA ASP A 101 4.58 -2.93 0.82
C ASP A 101 5.26 -1.83 -0.02
N TYR A 102 4.81 -0.59 0.20
CA TYR A 102 5.32 0.60 -0.47
C TYR A 102 6.83 0.80 -0.31
N PHE A 103 7.46 0.31 0.76
CA PHE A 103 8.89 0.53 0.98
C PHE A 103 9.80 -0.48 0.27
N SER A 104 9.29 -1.66 -0.08
CA SER A 104 10.10 -2.75 -0.65
C SER A 104 9.80 -3.10 -2.10
N VAL A 105 8.62 -2.78 -2.62
CA VAL A 105 8.27 -3.09 -4.03
C VAL A 105 9.17 -2.37 -5.03
N ALA A 106 9.31 -2.89 -6.25
CA ALA A 106 10.00 -2.17 -7.32
C ALA A 106 9.28 -0.83 -7.60
N GLU A 107 10.02 0.21 -8.00
CA GLU A 107 9.43 1.54 -8.23
C GLU A 107 8.24 1.49 -9.19
N GLU A 108 8.37 0.71 -10.27
CA GLU A 108 7.32 0.54 -11.27
C GLU A 108 6.00 -0.02 -10.71
N GLU A 109 6.07 -0.79 -9.62
CA GLU A 109 4.91 -1.38 -8.97
C GLU A 109 4.19 -0.41 -8.03
N ILE A 110 4.81 0.71 -7.65
CA ILE A 110 4.22 1.70 -6.73
C ILE A 110 2.87 2.16 -7.25
N LYS A 111 2.77 2.55 -8.53
CA LYS A 111 1.51 3.05 -9.13
C LYS A 111 0.37 2.04 -9.17
N GLY A 112 0.66 0.75 -8.95
CA GLY A 112 -0.31 -0.34 -8.86
C GLY A 112 -0.72 -0.71 -7.44
N ILE A 113 -0.22 0.00 -6.42
CA ILE A 113 -0.65 -0.19 -5.03
C ILE A 113 -2.11 0.27 -4.89
N GLU A 114 -2.87 -0.47 -4.09
CA GLU A 114 -4.26 -0.18 -3.76
C GLU A 114 -4.47 -0.29 -2.24
N SER A 115 -5.47 0.41 -1.71
CA SER A 115 -5.96 0.15 -0.35
C SER A 115 -6.83 -1.11 -0.37
N VAL A 116 -6.59 -2.04 0.55
CA VAL A 116 -7.42 -3.23 0.79
C VAL A 116 -8.29 -3.11 2.05
N LEU A 117 -8.00 -2.13 2.90
CA LEU A 117 -8.81 -1.70 4.03
C LEU A 117 -8.57 -0.21 4.27
N THR A 118 -9.63 0.58 4.35
CA THR A 118 -9.57 1.99 4.74
C THR A 118 -10.39 2.20 5.99
N VAL A 119 -9.75 2.77 7.00
CA VAL A 119 -10.36 3.16 8.27
C VAL A 119 -10.33 4.68 8.35
N VAL A 120 -11.46 5.30 8.68
CA VAL A 120 -11.59 6.73 8.92
C VAL A 120 -12.26 6.91 10.27
N ASP A 121 -11.64 7.69 11.15
CA ASP A 121 -12.10 7.95 12.51
C ASP A 121 -12.44 6.64 13.26
N GLY A 122 -11.58 5.62 13.10
CA GLY A 122 -11.74 4.30 13.70
C GLY A 122 -12.84 3.42 13.09
N LYS A 123 -13.51 3.86 12.02
CA LYS A 123 -14.56 3.11 11.32
C LYS A 123 -14.08 2.60 9.97
N VAL A 124 -14.36 1.33 9.67
CA VAL A 124 -14.10 0.77 8.34
C VAL A 124 -15.04 1.40 7.33
N VAL A 125 -14.50 2.14 6.36
CA VAL A 125 -15.27 2.80 5.28
C VAL A 125 -15.07 2.13 3.92
N TYR A 126 -14.05 1.29 3.81
CA TYR A 126 -13.79 0.50 2.61
C TYR A 126 -13.03 -0.76 2.99
N ALA A 127 -13.38 -1.88 2.37
CA ALA A 127 -12.64 -3.13 2.51
C ALA A 127 -12.77 -3.98 1.24
N ALA A 128 -11.72 -4.73 0.94
CA ALA A 128 -11.65 -5.60 -0.24
C ALA A 128 -10.81 -6.85 0.02
N GLY A 129 -10.90 -7.84 -0.88
CA GLY A 129 -10.15 -9.09 -0.77
C GLY A 129 -10.48 -9.81 0.54
N HIS A 130 -9.45 -10.15 1.32
CA HIS A 130 -9.59 -10.80 2.63
C HIS A 130 -10.42 -9.98 3.63
N PHE A 131 -10.40 -8.64 3.53
CA PHE A 131 -11.16 -7.78 4.44
C PHE A 131 -12.62 -7.55 4.00
N SER A 132 -13.08 -8.13 2.88
CA SER A 132 -14.43 -7.92 2.37
C SER A 132 -15.56 -8.12 3.40
N PRO A 133 -15.48 -9.06 4.36
CA PRO A 133 -16.51 -9.19 5.42
C PRO A 133 -16.68 -7.95 6.31
N LEU A 134 -15.68 -7.05 6.34
CA LEU A 134 -15.72 -5.79 7.09
C LEU A 134 -16.24 -4.61 6.26
N ALA A 135 -16.52 -4.81 4.98
CA ALA A 135 -16.93 -3.73 4.09
C ALA A 135 -18.29 -3.16 4.52
N PRO A 136 -18.47 -1.83 4.47
CA PRO A 136 -19.81 -1.25 4.63
C PRO A 136 -20.73 -1.67 3.47
N PRO A 137 -22.05 -1.52 3.63
CA PRO A 137 -23.01 -1.80 2.56
C PRO A 137 -22.64 -1.08 1.26
N PRO A 138 -22.84 -1.70 0.09
CA PRO A 138 -22.53 -1.08 -1.19
C PRO A 138 -23.38 0.17 -1.39
N ILE A 139 -22.75 1.23 -1.92
CA ILE A 139 -23.45 2.45 -2.28
C ILE A 139 -24.32 2.17 -3.52
N PRO A 140 -25.62 2.51 -3.51
CA PRO A 140 -26.46 2.32 -4.68
C PRO A 140 -25.96 3.19 -5.84
N VAL A 141 -25.84 2.59 -7.01
CA VAL A 141 -25.52 3.35 -8.23
C VAL A 141 -26.78 4.10 -8.67
N LEU A 142 -26.68 5.42 -8.73
CA LEU A 142 -27.76 6.29 -9.19
C LEU A 142 -27.33 7.08 -10.43
N PRO A 143 -28.22 7.25 -11.43
CA PRO A 143 -29.55 6.63 -11.53
C PRO A 143 -29.45 5.11 -11.85
N GLU A 144 -30.51 4.35 -11.56
CA GLU A 144 -30.56 2.89 -11.73
C GLU A 144 -30.27 2.43 -13.18
N TRP A 145 -30.58 3.27 -14.17
CA TRP A 145 -30.30 2.97 -15.57
C TRP A 145 -28.82 3.13 -15.95
N SER A 146 -27.98 3.62 -15.04
CA SER A 146 -26.56 3.90 -15.30
C SER A 146 -25.84 2.64 -15.85
N PRO A 147 -25.07 2.76 -16.95
CA PRO A 147 -24.28 1.65 -17.48
C PRO A 147 -23.32 1.04 -16.47
N VAL A 148 -22.90 1.81 -15.45
CA VAL A 148 -22.03 1.36 -14.35
C VAL A 148 -22.65 0.21 -13.54
N VAL A 149 -23.98 0.08 -13.54
CA VAL A 149 -24.68 -1.05 -12.92
C VAL A 149 -24.33 -2.37 -13.60
N LYS A 150 -24.15 -2.35 -14.93
CA LYS A 150 -23.89 -3.56 -15.75
C LYS A 150 -22.41 -3.77 -16.02
N VAL A 151 -21.68 -2.67 -16.20
CA VAL A 151 -20.26 -2.69 -16.56
C VAL A 151 -19.48 -2.00 -15.45
N PRO A 152 -18.76 -2.75 -14.60
CA PRO A 152 -17.92 -2.13 -13.58
C PRO A 152 -16.82 -1.28 -14.24
N GLY A 153 -16.42 -0.21 -13.56
CA GLY A 153 -15.34 0.67 -14.05
C GLY A 153 -13.99 -0.06 -14.15
N HIS A 154 -13.23 0.25 -15.19
CA HIS A 154 -11.97 -0.43 -15.55
C HIS A 154 -10.73 0.09 -14.79
N TYR A 155 -10.89 0.55 -13.54
CA TYR A 155 -9.79 1.25 -12.85
C TYR A 155 -8.78 0.30 -12.18
N ARG A 156 -9.10 -0.98 -12.03
CA ARG A 156 -8.22 -1.96 -11.38
C ARG A 156 -7.44 -2.76 -12.42
N SER A 157 -6.13 -2.87 -12.24
CA SER A 157 -5.27 -3.71 -13.08
C SER A 157 -5.57 -5.20 -12.92
N ALA A 158 -6.19 -5.60 -11.80
CA ALA A 158 -6.77 -6.92 -11.55
C ALA A 158 -7.85 -6.78 -10.45
N PRO A 159 -8.87 -7.65 -10.36
CA PRO A 159 -9.60 -7.81 -9.10
C PRO A 159 -8.57 -8.05 -8.00
N PRO A 160 -8.75 -7.51 -6.77
CA PRO A 160 -7.89 -7.89 -5.66
C PRO A 160 -8.00 -9.40 -5.56
N THR A 161 -7.00 -10.09 -6.09
CA THR A 161 -6.83 -11.50 -5.85
C THR A 161 -6.83 -11.63 -4.34
N ALA A 162 -7.26 -12.78 -3.84
CA ALA A 162 -6.78 -13.22 -2.54
C ALA A 162 -5.27 -13.45 -2.64
N ALA A 163 -4.50 -12.42 -3.01
CA ALA A 163 -3.14 -12.31 -2.58
C ALA A 163 -3.26 -12.44 -1.07
N ASN A 164 -2.56 -13.42 -0.54
CA ASN A 164 -2.24 -13.48 0.87
C ASN A 164 -1.52 -12.15 1.16
N ILE A 165 -2.31 -11.09 1.42
CA ILE A 165 -1.87 -9.90 2.13
C ILE A 165 -1.03 -10.46 3.24
N GLY A 166 0.19 -9.94 3.42
CA GLY A 166 1.20 -10.38 4.39
C GLY A 166 0.71 -10.37 5.84
N ALA A 167 -0.38 -11.08 6.11
CA ALA A 167 -0.80 -11.69 7.33
C ALA A 167 0.15 -12.86 7.56
N ILE A 168 1.42 -12.53 7.76
CA ILE A 168 2.07 -13.00 8.96
C ILE A 168 1.40 -12.22 10.10
N VAL A 169 0.12 -12.49 10.35
CA VAL A 169 -0.39 -12.40 11.71
C VAL A 169 0.31 -13.58 12.35
N GLN A 170 1.49 -13.30 12.90
CA GLN A 170 2.18 -14.19 13.81
C GLN A 170 1.24 -14.28 15.02
N MET A 171 0.20 -15.10 14.90
CA MET A 171 -0.68 -15.46 16.01
C MET A 171 0.14 -16.42 16.86
N HIS A 172 1.13 -15.87 17.56
CA HIS A 172 1.96 -16.62 18.49
C HIS A 172 1.14 -16.80 19.77
N GLN A 173 0.12 -17.65 19.73
CA GLN A 173 -0.49 -18.20 20.93
C GLN A 173 0.25 -19.48 21.30
N CYS A 174 1.38 -19.31 21.98
CA CYS A 174 1.85 -20.35 22.88
C CYS A 174 1.40 -19.96 24.29
N CYS A 175 0.40 -20.66 24.83
CA CYS A 175 0.19 -20.70 26.27
C CYS A 175 1.11 -21.79 26.85
N GLY A 176 2.19 -21.38 27.51
CA GLY A 176 3.10 -22.27 28.24
C GLY A 176 4.54 -22.30 27.74
N SER A 177 5.47 -22.64 28.64
CA SER A 177 6.91 -22.71 28.41
C SER A 177 7.28 -24.03 27.70
N CYS A 178 7.38 -24.03 26.38
CA CYS A 178 8.02 -25.15 25.67
C CYS A 178 9.53 -24.89 25.54
N GLY A 179 10.30 -25.46 26.47
CA GLY A 179 11.75 -25.42 26.50
C GLY A 179 12.41 -26.42 25.54
N VAL A 180 12.11 -26.34 24.24
CA VAL A 180 12.79 -27.15 23.22
C VAL A 180 13.21 -26.24 22.05
N HIS A 181 14.54 -26.17 21.87
CA HIS A 181 15.34 -25.41 20.92
C HIS A 181 14.74 -25.03 19.55
N GLY A 182 15.20 -23.88 19.05
CA GLY A 182 14.79 -23.25 17.81
C GLY A 182 15.07 -24.09 16.56
N HIS A 183 13.99 -24.54 15.93
CA HIS A 183 14.02 -25.05 14.58
C HIS A 183 13.33 -24.04 13.66
N GLN A 184 13.97 -23.73 12.54
CA GLN A 184 13.45 -22.81 11.54
C GLN A 184 12.37 -23.51 10.70
N HIS A 185 11.11 -23.33 11.11
CA HIS A 185 9.94 -23.75 10.34
C HIS A 185 9.82 -23.05 8.99
N ASP A 186 10.57 -21.96 8.80
CA ASP A 186 10.57 -21.14 7.58
C ASP A 186 10.99 -21.94 6.35
N ILE A 187 11.93 -22.88 6.49
CA ILE A 187 12.45 -23.68 5.37
C ILE A 187 11.37 -24.64 4.86
N ALA A 188 10.67 -25.30 5.78
CA ALA A 188 9.64 -26.29 5.43
C ALA A 188 8.39 -25.61 4.86
N ARG A 189 7.97 -24.47 5.42
CA ARG A 189 6.79 -23.69 4.96
C ARG A 189 7.01 -22.93 3.66
N LYS A 190 8.25 -22.57 3.32
CA LYS A 190 8.60 -21.93 2.04
C LYS A 190 8.93 -22.93 0.93
N SER A 191 8.87 -24.24 1.21
CA SER A 191 9.14 -25.26 0.22
C SER A 191 7.99 -25.38 -0.77
N ALA A 192 8.29 -25.58 -2.06
CA ALA A 192 7.29 -25.71 -3.13
C ALA A 192 6.66 -27.12 -3.19
N ILE A 193 6.55 -27.80 -2.05
CA ILE A 193 6.01 -29.15 -1.97
C ILE A 193 4.48 -29.04 -1.89
N PRO A 194 3.72 -29.72 -2.77
CA PRO A 194 2.26 -29.66 -2.73
C PRO A 194 1.75 -30.46 -1.53
N VAL A 195 1.46 -29.76 -0.43
CA VAL A 195 0.76 -30.31 0.74
C VAL A 195 -0.66 -29.79 0.78
N ALA A 196 -1.61 -30.70 0.99
CA ALA A 196 -3.03 -30.38 1.07
C ALA A 196 -3.43 -29.75 2.43
N ASP A 197 -2.58 -29.90 3.46
CA ASP A 197 -2.80 -29.39 4.81
C ASP A 197 -1.45 -29.08 5.50
N GLU A 198 -1.21 -27.82 5.87
CA GLU A 198 0.02 -27.35 6.53
C GLU A 198 0.01 -27.53 8.06
N GLN A 199 -1.12 -27.94 8.64
CA GLN A 199 -1.29 -28.17 10.08
C GLN A 199 -1.41 -29.66 10.44
N ALA A 200 -1.53 -30.53 9.44
CA ALA A 200 -1.62 -31.97 9.66
C ALA A 200 -0.36 -32.52 10.34
N PHE A 201 -0.55 -33.26 11.42
CA PHE A 201 0.53 -33.94 12.17
C PHE A 201 1.37 -34.91 11.31
N TRP A 202 0.83 -35.36 10.17
CA TRP A 202 1.51 -36.23 9.20
C TRP A 202 1.95 -35.50 7.91
N GLY A 203 1.75 -34.18 7.83
CA GLY A 203 2.21 -33.31 6.74
C GLY A 203 3.39 -32.44 7.17
N VAL A 204 4.34 -32.23 6.26
CA VAL A 204 5.60 -31.43 6.39
C VAL A 204 6.58 -31.87 7.50
N LEU A 205 6.13 -32.48 8.60
CA LEU A 205 6.95 -32.94 9.73
C LEU A 205 7.15 -34.46 9.68
N GLY A 206 7.53 -34.98 8.51
CA GLY A 206 7.75 -36.42 8.29
C GLY A 206 8.63 -37.04 9.38
N CYS A 207 8.03 -37.85 10.24
CA CYS A 207 8.76 -38.71 11.16
C CYS A 207 9.61 -39.69 10.36
N SER A 208 10.93 -39.66 10.55
CA SER A 208 11.76 -40.86 10.40
C SER A 208 12.94 -40.79 11.35
N CYS A 209 12.74 -41.40 12.53
CA CYS A 209 13.82 -42.04 13.26
C CYS A 209 14.20 -43.31 12.47
N PHE A 210 15.39 -43.34 11.86
CA PHE A 210 16.13 -44.54 11.46
C PHE A 210 17.61 -44.19 11.74
N ALA A 211 18.21 -44.72 12.81
CA ALA A 211 18.89 -46.02 12.92
C ALA A 211 20.42 -45.87 12.77
N PHE A 212 21.11 -45.98 13.92
CA PHE A 212 22.55 -45.86 14.24
C PHE A 212 23.21 -44.48 14.15
#